data_AF-A0A954NDK6-F1
#
_entry.id   AF-A0A954NDK6-F1
#
_cell.length_a   1.000
_cell.length_b   1.000
_cell.length_c   1.000
_cell.angle_alpha   90.00
_cell.angle_beta   90.00
_cell.angle_gamma   90.00
#
_symmetry.space_group_name_H-M   'P 1'
#
loop_
_entity.id
_entity.type
_entity.pdbx_description
1 polymer ?
#
loop_
_entity_poly.entity_id
_entity_poly.type
_entity_poly.pdbx_seq_one_letter_code
_entity_poly.pdbx_strand_id
1 'polypeptide(L)'
;RRLDAYYAACETIDPLVVERAVEAISGRRLRQISQWVPLFAAEGFLRDYADDMRLTFRLNQVMRRVGLPLLPDSIVKVLAAARNVVDTRRDELLTHPDGTVTAAA
;
A
#
# COMPACT_ATOMS: atom_id res chain seq x y z
N ARG A 1 13.36 -7.50 -4.00
CA ARG A 1 14.56 -6.79 -3.46
C ARG A 1 14.20 -5.53 -2.67
N ARG A 2 13.59 -4.48 -3.25
CA ARG A 2 13.17 -3.29 -2.48
C ARG A 2 12.10 -3.61 -1.41
N LEU A 3 11.10 -4.41 -1.76
CA LEU A 3 10.04 -4.82 -0.82
C LEU A 3 10.57 -5.69 0.34
N ASP A 4 11.53 -6.57 0.09
CA ASP A 4 12.11 -7.42 1.14
C ASP A 4 12.89 -6.58 2.16
N ALA A 5 13.69 -5.63 1.68
CA ALA A 5 14.38 -4.67 2.54
C ALA A 5 13.40 -3.77 3.30
N TYR A 6 12.30 -3.35 2.65
CA TYR A 6 11.24 -2.58 3.30
C TYR A 6 10.59 -3.36 4.46
N TYR A 7 10.21 -4.61 4.24
CA TYR A 7 9.60 -5.43 5.29
C TYR A 7 10.58 -5.79 6.41
N ALA A 8 11.85 -6.06 6.08
CA ALA A 8 12.90 -6.23 7.07
C ALA A 8 13.08 -4.95 7.93
N ALA A 9 13.00 -3.76 7.32
CA ALA A 9 13.02 -2.51 8.07
C ALA A 9 11.79 -2.37 8.98
N CYS A 10 10.59 -2.75 8.51
CA CYS A 10 9.38 -2.75 9.34
C CYS A 10 9.49 -3.64 10.58
N GLU A 11 10.19 -4.78 10.49
CA GLU A 11 10.41 -5.68 11.64
C GLU A 11 11.31 -5.08 12.73
N THR A 12 12.11 -4.05 12.39
CA THR A 12 12.96 -3.35 13.37
C THR A 12 12.23 -2.24 14.14
N ILE A 13 10.99 -1.92 13.77
CA ILE A 13 10.22 -0.81 14.36
C ILE A 13 9.62 -1.26 15.70
N ASP A 14 9.80 -0.45 16.75
CA ASP A 14 9.07 -0.61 18.01
C ASP A 14 7.58 -0.22 17.81
N PRO A 15 6.63 -1.17 17.92
CA PRO A 15 5.22 -0.88 17.71
C PRO A 15 4.63 0.16 18.68
N LEU A 16 5.19 0.29 19.88
CA LEU A 16 4.74 1.29 20.86
C LEU A 16 5.15 2.70 20.47
N VAL A 17 6.30 2.87 19.79
CA VAL A 17 6.71 4.18 19.25
C VAL A 17 5.70 4.64 18.20
N VAL A 18 5.29 3.73 17.31
CA VAL A 18 4.28 4.03 16.27
C VAL A 18 2.95 4.40 16.90
N GLU A 19 2.46 3.61 17.85
CA GLU A 19 1.19 3.89 18.53
C GLU A 19 1.21 5.29 19.18
N ARG A 20 2.24 5.61 19.97
CA ARG A 20 2.38 6.93 20.60
C ARG A 20 2.43 8.07 19.58
N ALA A 21 3.12 7.87 18.46
CA ALA A 21 3.19 8.89 17.42
C ALA A 21 1.80 9.16 16.80
N VAL A 22 1.03 8.11 16.51
CA VAL A 22 -0.33 8.28 15.95
C VAL A 22 -1.28 8.87 16.99
N GLU A 23 -1.16 8.52 18.27
CA GLU A 23 -1.92 9.17 19.35
C GLU A 23 -1.63 10.67 19.43
N ALA A 24 -0.35 11.06 19.35
CA ALA A 24 0.06 12.46 19.35
C ALA A 24 -0.48 13.24 18.14
N ILE A 25 -0.46 12.63 16.95
CA ILE A 25 -0.98 13.26 15.71
C ILE A 25 -2.50 13.38 15.75
N SER A 26 -3.20 12.33 16.19
CA SER A 26 -4.66 12.28 16.14
C SER A 26 -5.36 12.90 17.35
N GLY A 27 -4.64 13.12 18.45
CA GLY A 27 -5.19 13.55 19.74
C GLY A 27 -6.10 12.51 20.40
N ARG A 28 -6.14 11.28 19.88
CA ARG A 28 -7.00 10.20 20.37
C ARG A 28 -6.15 9.10 20.96
N ARG A 29 -6.59 8.56 22.09
CA ARG A 29 -5.99 7.34 22.64
C ARG A 29 -6.37 6.17 21.75
N LEU A 30 -5.38 5.51 21.18
CA LEU A 30 -5.57 4.41 20.28
C LEU A 30 -5.33 3.14 21.07
N ARG A 31 -6.28 2.22 20.96
CA ARG A 31 -6.05 0.85 21.40
C ARG A 31 -5.76 0.09 20.13
N GLN A 32 -4.66 -0.65 20.11
CA GLN A 32 -4.34 -1.71 19.14
C GLN A 32 -3.37 -1.37 17.99
N ILE A 33 -2.84 -0.17 17.82
CA ILE A 33 -1.88 0.05 16.70
C ILE A 33 -0.63 -0.81 16.90
N SER A 34 -0.14 -0.88 18.13
CA SER A 34 1.01 -1.69 18.53
C SER A 34 0.85 -3.19 18.20
N GLN A 35 -0.37 -3.75 18.24
CA GLN A 35 -0.59 -5.15 17.79
C GLN A 35 -0.66 -5.28 16.26
N TRP A 36 -1.06 -4.24 15.54
CA TRP A 36 -1.22 -4.29 14.08
C TRP A 36 0.09 -4.14 13.32
N VAL A 37 1.06 -3.39 13.85
CA VAL A 37 2.38 -3.19 13.21
C VAL A 37 3.11 -4.52 12.90
N PRO A 38 3.27 -5.46 13.85
CA PRO A 38 3.92 -6.74 13.53
C PRO A 38 3.10 -7.60 12.56
N LEU A 39 1.75 -7.56 12.65
CA LEU A 39 0.88 -8.28 11.72
C LEU A 39 0.97 -7.74 10.30
N PHE A 40 1.09 -6.42 10.14
CA PHE A 40 1.29 -5.78 8.85
C PHE A 40 2.58 -6.27 8.17
N ALA A 41 3.69 -6.33 8.93
CA ALA A 41 4.97 -6.79 8.39
C ALA A 41 4.92 -8.27 8.01
N ALA A 42 4.33 -9.11 8.88
CA ALA A 42 4.18 -10.54 8.65
C ALA A 42 3.29 -10.86 7.44
N GLU A 43 2.16 -10.17 7.30
CA GLU A 43 1.23 -10.38 6.18
C GLU A 43 1.86 -9.98 4.84
N GLY A 44 2.69 -8.94 4.82
CA GLY A 44 3.48 -8.63 3.63
C GLY A 44 2.64 -8.22 2.41
N PHE A 45 1.43 -7.68 2.61
CA PHE A 45 0.43 -7.57 1.55
C PHE A 45 0.83 -6.70 0.34
N LEU A 46 1.83 -5.81 0.46
CA LEU A 46 2.33 -5.05 -0.69
C LEU A 46 2.96 -5.97 -1.76
N ARG A 47 3.38 -7.20 -1.38
CA ARG A 47 3.81 -8.21 -2.34
C ARG A 47 2.68 -8.62 -3.30
N ASP A 48 1.43 -8.60 -2.83
CA ASP A 48 0.27 -8.92 -3.67
C ASP A 48 0.07 -7.91 -4.81
N TYR A 49 0.59 -6.68 -4.68
CA TYR A 49 0.45 -5.66 -5.71
C TYR A 49 1.29 -5.95 -6.96
N ALA A 50 2.28 -6.85 -6.87
CA ALA A 50 3.09 -7.29 -8.01
C ALA A 50 2.41 -8.40 -8.83
N ASP A 51 1.43 -9.10 -8.27
CA ASP A 51 0.71 -10.19 -8.92
C ASP A 51 -0.69 -9.71 -9.33
N ASP A 52 -1.04 -9.80 -10.61
CA ASP A 52 -2.30 -9.22 -11.11
C ASP A 52 -3.56 -9.90 -10.53
N MET A 53 -3.49 -11.19 -10.22
CA MET A 53 -4.61 -11.92 -9.61
C MET A 53 -4.79 -11.51 -8.15
N ARG A 54 -3.69 -11.44 -7.40
CA ARG A 54 -3.72 -11.00 -5.99
C ARG A 54 -4.08 -9.52 -5.87
N LEU A 55 -3.62 -8.68 -6.80
CA LEU A 55 -4.04 -7.29 -6.91
C LEU A 55 -5.55 -7.19 -7.19
N THR A 56 -6.10 -8.02 -8.09
CA THR A 56 -7.55 -8.07 -8.34
C THR A 56 -8.32 -8.44 -7.07
N PHE A 57 -7.83 -9.40 -6.29
CA PHE A 57 -8.41 -9.73 -4.99
C PHE A 57 -8.40 -8.53 -4.02
N ARG A 58 -7.27 -7.81 -3.89
CA ARG A 58 -7.15 -6.62 -3.04
C ARG A 58 -8.06 -5.48 -3.53
N LEU A 59 -8.17 -5.26 -4.84
CA LEU A 59 -9.12 -4.29 -5.42
C LEU A 59 -10.56 -4.66 -5.09
N ASN A 60 -10.93 -5.94 -5.14
CA ASN A 60 -12.26 -6.40 -4.77
C ASN A 60 -12.58 -6.19 -3.28
N GLN A 61 -11.57 -6.17 -2.39
CA GLN A 61 -11.77 -5.72 -1.00
C GLN A 61 -12.16 -4.24 -0.94
N VAL A 62 -11.52 -3.40 -1.77
CA VAL A 62 -11.89 -1.98 -1.91
C VAL A 62 -13.30 -1.84 -2.47
N MET A 63 -13.62 -2.52 -3.58
CA MET A 63 -14.95 -2.48 -4.21
C MET A 63 -16.06 -2.80 -3.20
N ARG A 64 -15.88 -3.86 -2.40
CA ARG A 64 -16.81 -4.22 -1.32
C ARG A 64 -16.95 -3.10 -0.28
N ARG A 65 -15.85 -2.53 0.17
CA ARG A 65 -15.84 -1.47 1.19
C ARG A 65 -16.57 -0.20 0.70
N VAL A 66 -16.50 0.09 -0.58
CA VAL A 66 -17.18 1.26 -1.18
C VAL A 66 -18.56 0.94 -1.78
N GLY A 67 -19.06 -0.29 -1.63
CA GLY A 67 -20.39 -0.70 -2.10
C GLY A 67 -20.52 -0.86 -3.61
N LEU A 68 -19.42 -1.08 -4.33
CA LEU A 68 -19.41 -1.29 -5.78
C LEU A 68 -19.36 -2.78 -6.15
N PRO A 69 -19.82 -3.16 -7.37
CA PRO A 69 -19.71 -4.53 -7.86
C PRO A 69 -18.26 -5.02 -7.91
N LEU A 70 -18.07 -6.33 -7.77
CA LEU A 70 -16.74 -6.94 -7.91
C LEU A 70 -16.26 -6.84 -9.36
N LEU A 71 -14.96 -6.64 -9.52
CA LEU A 71 -14.30 -6.66 -10.81
C LEU A 71 -14.30 -8.09 -11.37
N PRO A 72 -14.61 -8.27 -12.66
CA PRO A 72 -14.54 -9.57 -13.32
C PRO A 72 -13.09 -10.01 -13.51
N ASP A 73 -12.85 -11.32 -13.63
CA ASP A 73 -11.51 -11.89 -13.85
C ASP A 73 -10.79 -11.33 -15.09
N SER A 74 -11.55 -10.84 -16.08
CA SER A 74 -10.99 -10.18 -17.26
C SER A 74 -10.18 -8.93 -16.94
N ILE A 75 -10.37 -8.32 -15.76
CA ILE A 75 -9.62 -7.14 -15.32
C ILE A 75 -8.12 -7.43 -15.16
N VAL A 76 -7.73 -8.67 -14.88
CA VAL A 76 -6.32 -9.09 -14.74
C VAL A 76 -5.51 -8.69 -15.98
N LYS A 77 -6.09 -8.86 -17.18
CA LYS A 77 -5.45 -8.48 -18.44
C LYS A 77 -5.28 -6.96 -18.57
N VAL A 78 -6.25 -6.20 -18.08
CA VAL A 78 -6.20 -4.74 -18.08
C VAL A 78 -5.14 -4.25 -17.09
N LEU A 79 -5.06 -4.82 -15.89
CA LEU A 79 -4.07 -4.46 -14.87
C LEU A 79 -2.64 -4.71 -15.37
N ALA A 80 -2.39 -5.86 -16.01
CA ALA A 80 -1.10 -6.19 -16.60
C ALA A 80 -0.65 -5.14 -17.63
N ALA A 81 -1.55 -4.69 -18.51
CA ALA A 81 -1.26 -3.64 -19.47
C ALA A 81 -1.13 -2.24 -18.82
N ALA A 82 -2.00 -1.93 -17.85
CA ALA A 82 -2.05 -0.64 -17.19
C ALA A 82 -0.77 -0.34 -16.40
N ARG A 83 -0.10 -1.35 -15.82
CA ARG A 83 1.18 -1.15 -15.12
C ARG A 83 2.22 -0.46 -16.00
N ASN A 84 2.37 -0.88 -17.26
CA ASN A 84 3.30 -0.25 -18.20
C ASN A 84 2.88 1.20 -18.54
N VAL A 85 1.58 1.46 -18.65
CA VAL A 85 1.06 2.80 -18.92
C VAL A 85 1.30 3.73 -17.73
N VAL A 86 1.13 3.23 -16.50
CA VAL A 86 1.40 4.00 -15.28
C VAL A 86 2.90 4.24 -15.12
N ASP A 87 3.73 3.24 -15.38
CA ASP A 87 5.19 3.35 -15.25
C ASP A 87 5.78 4.36 -16.25
N THR A 88 5.31 4.35 -17.50
CA THR A 88 5.73 5.34 -18.52
C THR A 88 5.32 6.77 -18.20
N ARG A 89 4.33 6.95 -17.32
CA ARG A 89 3.84 8.25 -16.83
C ARG A 89 4.20 8.52 -15.38
N ARG A 90 5.09 7.71 -14.80
CA ARG A 90 5.38 7.75 -13.37
C ARG A 90 5.80 9.13 -12.91
N ASP A 91 6.69 9.79 -13.64
CA ASP A 91 7.19 11.10 -13.27
C ASP A 91 6.06 12.12 -13.28
N GLU A 92 5.23 12.15 -14.33
CA GLU A 92 4.04 13.01 -14.42
C GLU A 92 3.07 12.77 -13.24
N LEU A 93 2.80 11.50 -12.92
CA LEU A 93 1.85 11.11 -11.87
C LEU A 93 2.36 11.37 -10.44
N LEU A 94 3.68 11.42 -10.24
CA LEU A 94 4.32 11.65 -8.94
C LEU A 94 4.89 13.06 -8.78
N THR A 95 4.78 13.90 -9.81
CA THR A 95 5.15 15.31 -9.76
C THR A 95 4.09 16.08 -8.99
N HIS A 96 4.52 16.81 -7.97
CA HIS A 96 3.63 17.70 -7.23
C HIS A 96 3.10 18.83 -8.14
N PRO A 97 1.97 19.46 -7.77
CA PRO A 97 1.42 20.59 -8.54
C PRO A 97 2.38 21.78 -8.70
N ASP A 98 3.41 21.88 -7.85
CA ASP A 98 4.47 22.89 -7.90
C ASP A 98 5.66 22.50 -8.80
N GLY A 99 5.60 21.36 -9.48
CA GLY A 99 6.63 20.87 -10.39
C GLY A 99 7.75 20.09 -9.71
N THR A 100 7.69 19.86 -8.39
CA THR A 100 8.68 19.02 -7.71
C THR A 100 8.39 17.53 -7.93
N VAL A 101 9.37 16.81 -8.48
CA VAL A 101 9.29 15.35 -8.58
C VAL A 101 9.60 14.77 -7.20
N THR A 102 8.71 13.94 -6.67
CA THR A 102 9.02 13.19 -5.44
C THR A 102 10.20 12.25 -5.73
N ALA A 103 11.38 12.57 -5.21
CA ALA A 103 12.58 11.76 -5.43
C ALA A 103 12.30 10.31 -4.99
N ALA A 104 12.37 9.37 -5.93
CA ALA A 104 12.22 7.96 -5.65
C ALA A 104 13.44 7.46 -4.86
N ALA A 105 13.26 7.24 -3.55
CA ALA A 105 14.19 6.47 -2.72
C ALA A 105 14.24 4.98 -3.16
#